data_AF-A0A1H8JVQ0-F1
#
_entry.id   AF-A0A1H8JVQ0-F1
#
_cell.length_a   1.000
_cell.length_b   1.000
_cell.length_c   1.000
_cell.angle_alpha   90.00
_cell.angle_beta   90.00
_cell.angle_gamma   90.00
#
_symmetry.space_group_name_H-M   'P 1'
#
loop_
_entity.id
_entity.type
_entity.pdbx_description
1 polymer ?
#
loop_
_entity_poly.entity_id
_entity_poly.type
_entity_poly.pdbx_seq_one_letter_code
_entity_poly.pdbx_strand_id
1 'polypeptide(L)' 'MHKFFSVRAREIQDLESQVNTFLTNNPDIVIVSSNQSLVPVGDTQDILYSIIYKEAPKPTRIGRLGQD' A
#
# COMPACT_ATOMS: atom_id res chain seq x y z
N MET A 1 9.91 2.00 -1.62
CA MET A 1 9.35 0.70 -2.04
C MET A 1 8.12 0.94 -2.90
N HIS A 2 7.68 -0.05 -3.67
CA HIS A 2 6.56 0.09 -4.62
C HIS A 2 5.65 -1.14 -4.57
N LYS A 3 4.34 -0.94 -4.46
CA LYS A 3 3.33 -2.00 -4.53
C LYS A 3 2.28 -1.66 -5.60
N PHE A 4 1.94 -2.64 -6.42
CA PHE A 4 0.90 -2.56 -7.43
C PHE A 4 -0.28 -3.46 -7.09
N PHE A 5 -1.48 -3.00 -7.41
CA PHE A 5 -2.75 -3.72 -7.34
C PHE A 5 -3.46 -3.55 -8.69
N SER A 6 -4.15 -4.60 -9.12
CA SER A 6 -4.89 -4.61 -10.39
C SER A 6 -6.19 -5.36 -10.17
N VAL A 7 -7.31 -4.73 -10.49
CA VAL A 7 -8.63 -5.38 -10.49
C VAL A 7 -9.40 -4.99 -11.74
N ARG A 8 -10.45 -5.76 -12.07
CA ARG A 8 -11.43 -5.33 -13.07
C ARG A 8 -12.24 -4.15 -12.50
N ALA A 9 -12.64 -3.19 -13.32
CA ALA A 9 -13.38 -2.00 -12.86
C ALA A 9 -14.73 -2.30 -12.20
N ARG A 10 -15.31 -3.47 -12.48
CA ARG A 10 -16.54 -3.96 -11.83
C ARG A 10 -16.30 -4.45 -10.40
N GLU A 11 -15.04 -4.63 -10.01
CA GLU A 11 -14.58 -5.23 -8.74
C GLU A 11 -13.85 -4.19 -7.87
N ILE A 12 -14.26 -2.92 -7.93
CA ILE A 12 -13.59 -1.84 -7.18
C ILE A 12 -13.56 -2.08 -5.66
N GLN A 13 -14.58 -2.79 -5.12
CA GLN A 13 -14.61 -3.20 -3.71
C GLN A 13 -13.47 -4.18 -3.37
N ASP A 14 -13.07 -5.03 -4.31
CA ASP A 14 -11.95 -5.95 -4.12
C ASP A 14 -10.62 -5.20 -4.05
N LEU A 15 -10.47 -4.13 -4.85
CA LEU A 15 -9.28 -3.27 -4.81
C LEU A 15 -9.11 -2.60 -3.45
N GLU A 16 -10.17 -1.98 -2.93
CA GLU A 16 -10.13 -1.34 -1.61
C GLU A 16 -9.80 -2.35 -0.50
N SER A 17 -10.38 -3.55 -0.57
CA SER A 17 -10.09 -4.64 0.35
C SER A 17 -8.62 -5.07 0.31
N GLN A 18 -8.05 -5.25 -0.90
CA GLN A 18 -6.64 -5.62 -1.07
C GLN A 18 -5.69 -4.52 -0.56
N VAL A 19 -5.98 -3.26 -0.87
CA VAL A 19 -5.18 -2.11 -0.41
C VAL A 19 -5.24 -1.99 1.11
N ASN A 20 -6.44 -2.08 1.70
CA ASN A 20 -6.61 -2.01 3.15
C ASN A 20 -5.93 -3.17 3.88
N THR A 21 -6.02 -4.39 3.32
CA THR A 21 -5.32 -5.56 3.85
C THR A 21 -3.81 -5.34 3.83
N PHE A 22 -3.28 -4.79 2.73
CA PHE A 22 -1.85 -4.47 2.62
C PHE A 22 -1.42 -3.43 3.66
N LEU A 23 -2.17 -2.34 3.83
CA LEU A 23 -1.86 -1.29 4.81
C LEU A 23 -1.96 -1.82 6.25
N THR A 24 -2.96 -2.64 6.55
CA THR A 24 -3.16 -3.24 7.88
C THR A 24 -2.03 -4.20 8.25
N ASN A 25 -1.55 -5.00 7.29
CA ASN A 25 -0.44 -5.93 7.50
C ASN A 25 0.92 -5.22 7.59
N ASN A 26 0.99 -3.94 7.21
CA ASN A 26 2.21 -3.15 7.21
C ASN A 26 1.97 -1.83 7.95
N PRO A 27 1.65 -1.84 9.25
CA PRO A 27 1.28 -0.61 10.00
C PRO A 27 2.41 0.42 10.03
N ASP A 28 3.65 -0.02 9.82
CA ASP A 28 4.83 0.84 9.80
C ASP A 28 5.05 1.55 8.45
N ILE A 29 4.20 1.37 7.42
CA ILE A 29 4.44 2.05 6.13
C ILE A 29 3.77 3.42 6.06
N VAL A 30 4.51 4.38 5.52
CA VAL A 30 4.02 5.71 5.19
C VAL A 30 3.92 5.83 3.68
N ILE A 31 2.72 6.09 3.18
CA ILE A 31 2.47 6.35 1.75
C ILE A 31 3.13 7.68 1.39
N VAL A 32 3.99 7.67 0.38
CA VAL A 32 4.65 8.86 -0.18
C VAL A 32 3.84 9.40 -1.35
N SER A 33 3.33 8.49 -2.19
CA SER A 33 2.50 8.83 -3.35
C SER A 33 1.66 7.61 -3.73
N SER A 34 0.46 7.84 -4.25
CA SER A 34 -0.33 6.82 -4.93
C SER A 34 -0.85 7.34 -6.26
N ASN A 35 -1.11 6.42 -7.17
CA ASN A 35 -1.68 6.72 -8.47
C ASN A 35 -2.70 5.64 -8.83
N GLN A 36 -3.79 6.04 -9.47
CA GLN A 36 -4.81 5.18 -10.03
C GLN A 36 -4.91 5.45 -11.53
N SER A 37 -4.90 4.38 -12.33
CA SER A 37 -5.09 4.46 -13.78
C SER A 37 -6.15 3.48 -14.22
N LEU A 38 -7.01 3.94 -15.12
CA LEU A 38 -8.00 3.11 -15.80
C LEU A 38 -7.42 2.66 -17.13
N VAL A 39 -7.30 1.35 -17.32
CA VAL A 39 -6.76 0.77 -18.54
C VAL A 39 -7.89 0.03 -19.26
N PRO A 40 -8.29 0.46 -20.47
CA PRO A 40 -9.23 -0.30 -21.28
C PRO A 40 -8.58 -1.61 -21.74
N VAL A 41 -9.26 -2.74 -21.51
CA VAL A 41 -8.84 -4.08 -21.92
C VAL A 41 -10.01 -4.73 -22.66
N GLY A 42 -10.01 -4.60 -23.99
CA GLY A 42 -11.12 -5.02 -24.84
C GLY A 42 -12.43 -4.29 -24.49
N ASP A 43 -13.51 -5.04 -24.27
CA ASP A 43 -14.81 -4.52 -23.84
C ASP A 43 -14.90 -4.26 -22.32
N THR A 44 -13.78 -4.36 -21.62
CA THR A 44 -13.70 -4.17 -20.16
C THR A 44 -12.69 -3.10 -19.78
N GLN A 45 -12.70 -2.68 -18.52
CA GLN A 45 -11.74 -1.74 -17.96
C GLN A 45 -11.09 -2.40 -16.74
N ASP A 46 -9.79 -2.25 -16.62
CA ASP A 46 -9.02 -2.61 -15.42
C ASP A 46 -8.62 -1.34 -14.68
N ILE A 47 -8.59 -1.44 -13.35
CA ILE A 47 -8.11 -0.39 -12.45
C ILE A 47 -6.74 -0.83 -11.95
N LEU A 48 -5.71 -0.06 -12.33
CA LEU A 48 -4.38 -0.20 -11.79
C LEU A 48 -4.20 0.81 -10.66
N TYR A 49 -3.87 0.32 -9.47
CA TYR A 49 -3.54 1.16 -8.32
C TYR A 49 -2.10 0.89 -7.89
N SER A 50 -1.30 1.95 -7.83
CA SER A 50 0.10 1.89 -7.46
C SER A 50 0.37 2.75 -6.24
N ILE A 51 1.13 2.23 -5.28
CA ILE A 51 1.51 2.93 -4.04
C ILE A 51 3.04 2.94 -3.93
N ILE A 52 3.61 4.14 -3.88
CA ILE A 52 5.00 4.36 -3.46
C ILE A 52 4.99 4.67 -1.96
N TYR A 53 5.75 3.88 -1.20
CA TYR A 53 5.79 3.99 0.25
C TYR A 53 7.22 3.84 0.79
N LYS A 54 7.40 4.31 2.03
CA LYS A 54 8.60 4.10 2.83
C LYS A 54 8.21 3.48 4.17
N GLU A 55 9.11 2.73 4.77
CA GLU A 55 8.94 2.29 6.15
C GLU A 55 9.18 3.49 7.08
N ALA A 56 8.33 3.63 8.09
CA ALA A 56 8.52 4.55 9.19
C ALA A 56 9.75 4.11 9.98
N PRO A 57 10.51 5.07 10.53
CA PRO A 57 11.60 4.74 11.44
C PRO A 57 11.01 3.98 12.63
N LYS A 58 11.30 2.68 12.74
CA LYS A 58 10.99 1.90 13.94
C LYS A 58 11.72 2.58 15.09
N PRO A 59 11.07 2.84 16.23
CA PRO A 59 11.75 3.37 17.40
C PRO A 59 12.89 2.41 17.72
N THR A 60 14.12 2.85 17.51
CA THR A 60 15.29 2.11 17.95
C THR A 60 15.12 2.00 19.45
N ARG A 61 14.93 0.78 19.98
CA ARG A 61 15.00 0.54 21.42
C ARG A 61 16.41 0.96 21.83
N ILE A 62 16.59 2.20 22.26
CA ILE A 62 17.76 2.61 23.00
C ILE A 62 17.70 1.76 24.27
N GLY A 63 18.57 0.75 24.35
CA GLY A 63 18.74 -0.02 25.57
C GLY A 63 18.93 0.95 26.74
N ARG A 64 18.36 0.64 27.91
CA ARG A 64 18.58 1.42 29.14
C ARG A 64 20.09 1.68 29.29
N LEU A 65 20.52 2.90 29.00
CA LEU A 65 21.80 3.43 29.44
C LEU A 65 21.52 4.01 30.83
N GLY A 66 22.09 3.39 31.87
CA GLY A 66 22.12 3.96 33.23
C GLY A 66 21.23 3.28 34.28
N GLN A 67 21.24 1.96 34.37
CA GLN A 67 21.05 1.28 35.67
C GLN A 67 22.35 0.57 36.02
N ASP A 68 23.33 1.35 36.47
CA ASP A 68 24.40 0.95 37.39
C ASP A 68 24.52 2.05 38.45
#